data_AF-A0A1S9AQQ7-F1
#
_entry.id   AF-A0A1S9AQQ7-F1
#
_cell.length_a   1.000
_cell.length_b   1.000
_cell.length_c   1.000
_cell.angle_alpha   90.00
_cell.angle_beta   90.00
_cell.angle_gamma   90.00
#
_symmetry.space_group_name_H-M   'P 1'
#
loop_
_entity.id
_entity.type
_entity.pdbx_description
1 polymer ?
#
loop_
_entity_poly.entity_id
_entity_poly.type
_entity_poly.pdbx_seq_one_letter_code
_entity_poly.pdbx_strand_id
1 'polypeptide(L)' 'METMTDQQARAIVQQWLTTHPDRLHGRREDPILLRNWQDAAIMQLRQGIPADAEFILRRLATQVETHSMQ' A
#
# COMPACT_ATOMS: atom_id res chain seq x y z
N MET A 1 -21.90 4.60 6.92
CA MET A 1 -20.59 4.71 6.25
C MET A 1 -20.27 3.32 5.75
N GLU A 2 -20.26 3.12 4.44
CA GLU A 2 -20.03 1.81 3.85
C GLU A 2 -18.57 1.44 4.11
N THR A 3 -18.34 0.43 4.95
CA THR A 3 -17.00 -0.07 5.26
C THR A 3 -16.43 -0.72 4.01
N MET A 4 -15.25 -0.27 3.59
CA MET A 4 -14.61 -0.79 2.39
C MET A 4 -14.33 -2.29 2.54
N THR A 5 -14.79 -3.07 1.56
CA THR A 5 -14.60 -4.53 1.57
C THR A 5 -13.13 -4.87 1.29
N ASP A 6 -12.71 -6.07 1.71
CA ASP A 6 -11.36 -6.58 1.44
C ASP A 6 -11.04 -6.59 -0.06
N GLN A 7 -12.02 -6.95 -0.90
CA GLN A 7 -11.88 -6.90 -2.35
C GLN A 7 -11.66 -5.48 -2.88
N GLN A 8 -12.39 -4.49 -2.39
CA GLN A 8 -12.21 -3.10 -2.80
C GLN A 8 -10.85 -2.57 -2.37
N ALA A 9 -10.42 -2.85 -1.14
CA ALA A 9 -9.10 -2.47 -0.65
C ALA A 9 -7.98 -3.10 -1.49
N ARG A 10 -8.07 -4.40 -1.79
CA ARG A 10 -7.11 -5.10 -2.67
C ARG A 10 -7.07 -4.49 -4.07
N ALA A 11 -8.23 -4.19 -4.65
CA ALA A 11 -8.32 -3.59 -5.98
C ALA A 11 -7.62 -2.24 -6.03
N ILE A 12 -7.79 -1.40 -5.01
CA ILE A 12 -7.13 -0.10 -4.91
C ILE A 12 -5.61 -0.25 -4.78
N VAL A 13 -5.13 -1.16 -3.93
CA VAL A 13 -3.70 -1.43 -3.79
C VAL A 13 -3.09 -1.91 -5.12
N GLN A 14 -3.74 -2.87 -5.78
CA GLN A 14 -3.29 -3.39 -7.09
C GLN A 14 -3.30 -2.33 -8.18
N GLN A 15 -4.35 -1.52 -8.24
CA GLN A 15 -4.44 -0.41 -9.18
C GLN A 15 -3.28 0.58 -8.96
N TRP A 16 -3.02 0.96 -7.72
CA TRP A 16 -1.92 1.87 -7.39
C TRP A 16 -0.54 1.30 -7.75
N LEU A 17 -0.32 0.01 -7.50
CA LEU A 17 0.91 -0.68 -7.90
C LEU A 17 1.10 -0.67 -9.43
N THR A 18 0.01 -0.84 -10.17
CA THR A 18 0.03 -0.83 -11.65
C THR A 18 0.27 0.59 -12.19
N THR A 19 -0.23 1.62 -11.51
CA THR A 19 -0.01 3.03 -11.88
C THR A 19 1.38 3.54 -11.50
N HIS A 20 2.03 2.92 -10.51
CA HIS A 20 3.34 3.32 -10.01
C HIS A 20 4.38 2.18 -10.07
N PRO A 21 4.68 1.63 -11.26
CA PRO A 21 5.65 0.55 -11.41
C PRO A 21 7.07 0.99 -11.02
N ASP A 22 7.39 2.28 -11.18
CA ASP A 22 8.69 2.86 -10.80
C ASP A 22 8.96 2.76 -9.29
N ARG A 23 7.90 2.84 -8.45
CA ARG A 23 7.99 2.66 -7.00
C ARG A 23 8.26 1.22 -6.59
N LEU A 24 8.01 0.26 -7.49
CA LEU A 24 8.35 -1.16 -7.30
C LEU A 24 9.78 -1.45 -7.77
N HIS A 25 10.24 -0.75 -8.82
CA HIS A 25 11.39 -1.11 -9.64
C HIS A 25 12.78 -0.98 -8.99
N GLY A 26 12.87 -0.52 -7.74
CA GLY A 26 14.17 -0.35 -7.07
C GLY A 26 14.25 -0.74 -5.60
N ARG A 27 13.15 -1.12 -4.95
CA ARG A 27 13.13 -1.34 -3.48
C ARG A 27 12.21 -2.46 -2.99
N ARG A 28 11.51 -3.16 -3.88
CA ARG A 28 10.62 -4.28 -3.53
C ARG A 28 10.94 -5.54 -4.32
N GLU A 29 12.23 -5.79 -4.52
CA GLU A 29 12.71 -7.07 -5.06
C GLU A 29 12.40 -8.23 -4.10
N ASP A 30 12.24 -7.94 -2.81
CA ASP A 30 11.80 -8.93 -1.84
C ASP A 30 10.26 -9.12 -1.87
N PRO A 31 9.78 -10.31 -2.28
CA PRO A 31 8.35 -10.59 -2.40
C PRO A 31 7.63 -10.62 -1.04
N ILE A 32 8.35 -10.85 0.07
CA ILE A 32 7.78 -10.89 1.42
C ILE A 32 7.51 -9.45 1.90
N LEU A 33 8.45 -8.53 1.68
CA LEU A 33 8.25 -7.11 1.98
C LEU A 33 7.11 -6.50 1.15
N LEU A 34 7.01 -6.86 -0.14
CA LEU A 34 5.89 -6.44 -0.98
C LEU A 34 4.55 -6.95 -0.44
N ARG A 35 4.49 -8.22 -0.04
CA ARG A 35 3.29 -8.85 0.55
C ARG A 35 2.88 -8.17 1.86
N ASN A 36 3.82 -7.94 2.77
CA ASN A 36 3.57 -7.28 4.05
C ASN A 36 3.07 -5.84 3.85
N TRP A 37 3.63 -5.12 2.88
CA TRP A 37 3.15 -3.79 2.52
C TRP A 37 1.72 -3.81 1.98
N GLN A 38 1.39 -4.76 1.09
CA GLN A 38 0.03 -4.89 0.56
C GLN A 38 -0.97 -5.16 1.68
N ASP A 39 -0.63 -6.05 2.62
CA ASP A 39 -1.47 -6.40 3.77
C ASP A 39 -1.70 -5.19 4.70
N ALA A 40 -0.64 -4.45 5.02
CA ALA A 40 -0.72 -3.24 5.84
C ALA A 40 -1.56 -2.13 5.17
N ALA A 41 -1.45 -1.98 3.84
CA ALA A 41 -2.27 -1.05 3.08
C ALA A 41 -3.75 -1.48 3.12
N ILE A 42 -4.05 -2.76 2.88
CA ILE A 42 -5.41 -3.30 2.95
C ILE A 42 -6.02 -3.11 4.33
N MET A 43 -5.27 -3.37 5.41
CA MET A 43 -5.76 -3.15 6.78
C MET A 43 -6.09 -1.67 7.05
N GLN A 44 -5.20 -0.74 6.67
CA GLN A 44 -5.46 0.69 6.85
C GLN A 44 -6.62 1.20 5.99
N LEU A 45 -6.72 0.72 4.75
CA LEU A 45 -7.84 1.03 3.86
C LEU A 45 -9.19 0.54 4.40
N ARG A 46 -9.20 -0.59 5.11
CA ARG A 46 -10.39 -1.12 5.77
C ARG A 46 -10.77 -0.36 7.05
N GLN A 47 -9.79 0.25 7.71
CA GLN A 47 -10.00 1.02 8.94
C GLN A 47 -10.24 2.52 8.69
N GLY A 48 -9.83 3.03 7.52
CA GLY A 48 -9.85 4.45 7.18
C GLY A 48 -10.92 4.86 6.18
N ILE A 49 -10.97 6.17 5.90
CA ILE A 49 -11.81 6.77 4.87
C ILE A 49 -11.15 6.51 3.50
N PRO A 50 -11.86 5.94 2.51
CA PRO A 50 -11.30 5.58 1.20
C PRO A 50 -10.67 6.75 0.43
N ALA A 51 -11.04 8.00 0.77
CA ALA A 51 -10.44 9.21 0.20
C ALA A 51 -8.94 9.34 0.49
N ASP A 52 -8.45 8.71 1.57
CA ASP A 52 -7.05 8.75 1.99
C ASP A 52 -6.23 7.59 1.42
N ALA A 53 -6.81 6.75 0.56
CA ALA A 53 -6.15 5.56 0.05
C ALA A 53 -4.82 5.86 -0.64
N GLU A 54 -4.79 6.88 -1.49
CA GLU A 54 -3.56 7.33 -2.14
C GLU A 54 -2.54 7.84 -1.12
N PHE A 55 -2.98 8.57 -0.09
CA PHE A 55 -2.11 9.08 0.96
C PHE A 55 -1.51 7.94 1.79
N ILE A 56 -2.32 6.95 2.20
CA ILE A 56 -1.88 5.74 2.90
C ILE A 56 -0.86 4.96 2.05
N LEU A 57 -1.14 4.79 0.75
CA LEU A 57 -0.27 4.05 -0.16
C LEU A 57 1.05 4.79 -0.41
N ARG A 58 0.99 6.12 -0.61
CA ARG A 58 2.19 6.98 -0.71
C ARG A 58 2.97 6.95 0.59
N ARG A 59 2.33 7.14 1.75
CA ARG A 59 2.98 7.12 3.06
C ARG A 59 3.65 5.78 3.34
N LEU A 60 2.98 4.67 3.05
CA LEU A 60 3.58 3.34 3.23
C LEU A 60 4.70 3.08 2.22
N ALA A 61 4.61 3.62 1.01
CA ALA A 61 5.74 3.59 0.07
C ALA A 61 6.94 4.40 0.58
N THR A 62 6.69 5.51 1.28
CA THR A 62 7.74 6.38 1.85
C THR A 62 8.26 5.90 3.22
N GLN A 63 7.45 5.30 4.08
CA GLN A 63 7.87 4.84 5.42
C GLN A 63 8.85 3.66 5.36
N VAL A 64 8.77 2.83 4.32
CA VAL A 64 9.80 1.82 4.05
C VAL A 64 11.17 2.47 3.79
N GLU A 65 11.20 3.73 3.31
CA GLU A 65 12.46 4.48 3.12
C GLU A 65 13.12 4.89 4.46
N THR A 66 12.37 4.98 5.56
CA THR A 66 12.89 5.41 6.88
C THR A 66 13.27 4.24 7.78
N HIS A 67 12.75 3.03 7.53
CA HIS A 67 13.06 1.86 8.37
C HIS A 67 14.30 1.06 7.93
N SER A 68 15.00 1.51 6.88
CA SER A 68 16.30 0.95 6.44
C SER A 68 17.51 1.79 6.86
N MET A 69 17.33 2.74 7.78
CA MET A 69 18.43 3.49 8.40
C MET A 69 18.34 3.39 9.92
N GLN A 70 18.45 2.18 10.48
CA GLN A 70 18.93 1.96 11.86
C GLN A 70 19.68 0.65 11.95
#